data_AF-A0AAI9TEU1-F1
#
_entry.id   AF-A0AAI9TEU1-F1
#
_cell.length_a   1.000
_cell.length_b   1.000
_cell.length_c   1.000
_cell.angle_alpha   90.00
_cell.angle_beta   90.00
_cell.angle_gamma   90.00
#
_symmetry.space_group_name_H-M   'P 1'
#
loop_
_entity.id
_entity.type
_entity.pdbx_description
1 polymer ?
#
loop_
_entity_poly.entity_id
_entity_poly.type
_entity_poly.pdbx_seq_one_letter_code
_entity_poly.pdbx_strand_id
1 'polypeptide(L)'
;MAPSDLDTKLDQLHQNIATWSDSQENVQRRRDLRASALAMAASLSTPEDIFADAFYQPVLAVGILVAMEAQWLQCLSTNTAPLSASKLSEKTNSSRETIFRFMRVLSAHRVVDENCPAEVAANSITHWLTTPAALTGPHLFPQTAEACLRLPSWFTNRKFAEPTSLEDGLFFAIFQKAIR
;
A
#
# COMPACT_ATOMS: atom_id res chain seq x y z
N MET A 1 10.23 26.85 2.78
CA MET A 1 10.82 26.81 1.41
C MET A 1 10.24 27.99 0.65
N ALA A 2 11.04 28.77 -0.08
CA ALA A 2 10.47 29.84 -0.90
C ALA A 2 9.67 29.21 -2.06
N PRO A 3 8.52 29.77 -2.48
CA PRO A 3 7.72 29.23 -3.57
C PRO A 3 8.53 28.92 -4.85
N SER A 4 9.50 29.78 -5.18
CA SER A 4 10.40 29.62 -6.33
C SER A 4 11.31 28.38 -6.26
N ASP A 5 11.64 27.88 -5.07
CA ASP A 5 12.48 26.68 -4.89
C ASP A 5 11.66 25.39 -5.11
N LEU A 6 10.35 25.42 -4.84
CA LEU A 6 9.47 24.29 -5.12
C LEU A 6 9.28 24.09 -6.62
N ASP A 7 8.95 25.16 -7.34
CA ASP A 7 8.70 25.12 -8.78
C ASP A 7 9.93 24.60 -9.55
N THR A 8 11.12 25.08 -9.17
CA THR A 8 12.40 24.61 -9.74
C THR A 8 12.60 23.10 -9.53
N LYS A 9 12.27 22.58 -8.34
CA LYS A 9 12.40 21.14 -8.06
C LYS A 9 11.35 20.31 -8.78
N LEU A 10 10.13 20.82 -8.94
CA LEU A 10 9.07 20.17 -9.73
C LEU A 10 9.48 20.04 -11.20
N ASP A 11 10.01 21.11 -11.79
CA ASP A 11 10.51 21.10 -13.17
C ASP A 11 11.65 20.10 -13.34
N GLN A 12 12.58 20.06 -12.39
CA GLN A 12 13.67 19.09 -12.40
C GLN A 12 13.17 17.65 -12.25
N LEU A 13 12.15 17.41 -11.42
CA LEU A 13 11.51 16.10 -11.29
C LEU A 13 10.85 15.66 -12.60
N HIS A 14 10.09 16.55 -13.24
CA HIS A 14 9.47 16.28 -14.54
C HIS A 14 10.50 15.96 -15.62
N GLN A 15 11.59 16.74 -15.70
CA GLN A 15 12.65 16.50 -16.68
C GLN A 15 13.37 15.16 -16.43
N ASN A 16 13.61 14.81 -15.17
CA ASN A 16 14.21 13.54 -14.79
C ASN A 16 13.31 12.33 -15.12
N ILE A 17 11.98 12.49 -14.98
CA ILE A 17 11.01 11.46 -15.38
C ILE A 17 10.94 11.36 -16.91
N ALA A 18 10.91 12.49 -17.64
CA ALA A 18 10.79 12.51 -19.09
C ALA A 18 11.99 11.92 -19.83
N THR A 19 13.18 12.03 -19.24
CA THR A 19 14.44 11.48 -19.79
C THR A 19 14.75 10.06 -19.30
N TRP A 20 13.81 9.44 -18.59
CA TRP A 20 13.96 8.12 -18.01
C TRP A 20 14.04 7.02 -19.09
N SER A 21 14.99 6.09 -18.94
CA SER A 21 15.05 4.84 -19.68
C SER A 21 15.05 3.64 -18.72
N ASP A 22 14.25 2.62 -19.03
CA ASP A 22 13.97 1.50 -18.13
C ASP A 22 15.07 0.42 -18.15
N SER A 23 16.33 0.85 -18.01
CA SER A 23 17.49 -0.04 -17.91
C SER A 23 17.71 -0.51 -16.46
N GLN A 24 18.23 -1.73 -16.30
CA GLN A 24 18.62 -2.32 -15.01
C GLN A 24 19.66 -1.47 -14.25
N GLU A 25 20.47 -0.69 -14.96
CA GLU A 25 21.48 0.22 -14.37
C GLU A 25 20.87 1.39 -13.58
N ASN A 26 19.56 1.67 -13.75
CA ASN A 26 18.90 2.82 -13.15
C ASN A 26 18.17 2.54 -11.82
N VAL A 27 18.35 1.37 -11.18
CA VAL A 27 17.64 1.04 -9.92
C VAL A 27 17.94 2.04 -8.80
N GLN A 28 19.21 2.39 -8.59
CA GLN A 28 19.58 3.36 -7.55
C GLN A 28 19.00 4.75 -7.87
N ARG A 29 19.12 5.18 -9.13
CA ARG A 29 18.53 6.43 -9.60
C ARG A 29 17.01 6.49 -9.39
N ARG A 30 16.30 5.36 -9.53
CA ARG A 30 14.85 5.26 -9.26
C ARG A 30 14.54 5.49 -7.79
N ARG A 31 15.36 4.92 -6.90
CA ARG A 31 15.23 5.09 -5.45
C ARG A 31 15.48 6.54 -5.05
N ASP A 32 16.52 7.17 -5.61
CA ASP A 32 16.88 8.56 -5.33
C ASP A 32 15.79 9.53 -5.83
N LEU A 33 15.24 9.27 -7.02
CA LEU A 33 14.13 10.04 -7.59
C LEU A 33 12.87 9.91 -6.74
N ARG A 34 12.53 8.69 -6.31
CA ARG A 34 11.39 8.44 -5.41
C ARG A 34 11.59 9.12 -4.07
N ALA A 35 12.79 9.06 -3.48
CA ALA A 35 13.10 9.73 -2.22
C ALA A 35 12.93 11.26 -2.34
N SER A 36 13.40 11.84 -3.45
CA SER A 36 13.24 13.27 -3.75
C SER A 36 11.77 13.67 -3.90
N ALA A 37 10.98 12.87 -4.62
CA ALA A 37 9.54 13.10 -4.78
C ALA A 37 8.78 13.00 -3.43
N LEU A 38 9.13 12.02 -2.59
CA LEU A 38 8.54 11.88 -1.25
C LEU A 38 8.90 13.05 -0.33
N ALA A 39 10.16 13.51 -0.35
CA ALA A 39 10.59 14.67 0.43
C ALA A 39 9.86 15.95 0.00
N MET A 40 9.63 16.10 -1.31
CA MET A 40 8.84 17.22 -1.85
C MET A 40 7.38 17.13 -1.43
N ALA A 41 6.75 15.95 -1.57
CA ALA A 41 5.37 15.73 -1.12
C ALA A 41 5.22 16.08 0.37
N ALA A 42 6.14 15.61 1.22
CA ALA A 42 6.14 15.91 2.65
C ALA A 42 6.31 17.41 2.96
N SER A 43 7.00 18.18 2.09
CA SER A 43 7.12 19.64 2.25
C SER A 43 5.84 20.42 1.92
N LEU A 44 4.90 19.77 1.22
CA LEU A 44 3.60 20.32 0.85
C LEU A 44 2.48 19.87 1.79
N SER A 45 2.68 18.77 2.50
CA SER A 45 1.73 18.25 3.47
C SER A 45 1.61 19.17 4.68
N THR A 46 0.38 19.37 5.13
CA THR A 46 0.10 19.94 6.45
C THR A 46 0.30 18.88 7.54
N PRO A 47 0.48 19.26 8.83
CA PRO A 47 0.49 18.30 9.93
C PRO A 47 -0.75 17.40 9.97
N GLU A 48 -1.91 17.93 9.59
CA GLU A 48 -3.17 17.21 9.50
C GLU A 48 -3.14 16.15 8.40
N ASP A 49 -2.58 16.47 7.23
CA ASP A 49 -2.41 15.50 6.13
C ASP A 49 -1.50 14.34 6.58
N ILE A 50 -0.38 14.65 7.23
CA ILE A 50 0.58 13.65 7.73
C ILE A 50 -0.10 12.72 8.74
N PHE A 51 -0.88 13.29 9.67
CA PHE A 51 -1.61 12.52 10.66
C PHE A 51 -2.68 11.63 10.02
N ALA A 52 -3.46 12.18 9.09
CA ALA A 52 -4.49 11.42 8.37
C ALA A 52 -3.88 10.26 7.59
N ASP A 53 -2.79 10.50 6.85
CA ASP A 53 -2.07 9.45 6.12
C ASP A 53 -1.61 8.34 7.07
N ALA A 54 -0.95 8.69 8.18
CA ALA A 54 -0.48 7.71 9.15
C ALA A 54 -1.63 6.88 9.76
N PHE A 55 -2.77 7.52 10.05
CA PHE A 55 -3.91 6.87 10.70
C PHE A 55 -4.74 6.01 9.74
N TYR A 56 -4.86 6.39 8.47
CA TYR A 56 -5.67 5.67 7.48
C TYR A 56 -4.89 4.64 6.67
N GLN A 57 -3.55 4.67 6.64
CA GLN A 57 -2.74 3.65 5.97
C GLN A 57 -3.07 2.19 6.37
N PRO A 58 -3.33 1.85 7.65
CA PRO A 58 -3.76 0.51 8.03
C PRO A 58 -5.06 0.07 7.33
N VAL A 59 -5.98 1.01 7.07
CA VAL A 59 -7.24 0.73 6.38
C VAL A 59 -6.99 0.37 4.92
N LEU A 60 -6.03 1.02 4.26
CA LEU A 60 -5.62 0.64 2.90
C LEU A 60 -5.07 -0.79 2.87
N ALA A 61 -4.21 -1.15 3.82
CA ALA A 61 -3.65 -2.51 3.90
C ALA A 61 -4.77 -3.56 4.02
N VAL A 62 -5.75 -3.35 4.91
CA VAL A 62 -6.94 -4.21 5.02
C VAL A 62 -7.76 -4.20 3.72
N GLY A 63 -7.90 -3.05 3.08
CA GLY A 63 -8.55 -2.88 1.78
C GLY A 63 -7.97 -3.79 0.69
N ILE A 64 -6.64 -3.79 0.59
CA ILE A 64 -5.89 -4.64 -0.34
C ILE A 64 -6.11 -6.12 -0.03
N LEU A 65 -6.01 -6.51 1.24
CA LEU A 65 -6.17 -7.91 1.67
C LEU A 65 -7.57 -8.45 1.36
N VAL A 66 -8.62 -7.69 1.66
CA VAL A 66 -9.99 -8.07 1.31
C VAL A 66 -10.13 -8.25 -0.20
N ALA A 67 -9.56 -7.34 -1.00
CA ALA A 67 -9.62 -7.42 -2.46
C ALA A 67 -8.82 -8.60 -3.03
N MET A 68 -7.73 -9.00 -2.36
CA MET A 68 -6.96 -10.21 -2.68
C MET A 68 -7.76 -11.47 -2.34
N GLU A 69 -8.27 -11.59 -1.11
CA GLU A 69 -9.03 -12.76 -0.67
C GLU A 69 -10.32 -12.96 -1.49
N ALA A 70 -11.04 -11.88 -1.78
CA ALA A 70 -12.23 -11.89 -2.61
C ALA A 70 -11.93 -12.04 -4.13
N GLN A 71 -10.66 -12.24 -4.50
CA GLN A 71 -10.19 -12.45 -5.88
C GLN A 71 -10.48 -11.30 -6.85
N TRP A 72 -10.78 -10.10 -6.36
CA TRP A 72 -11.07 -8.94 -7.21
C TRP A 72 -9.83 -8.50 -7.99
N LEU A 73 -8.66 -8.45 -7.34
CA LEU A 73 -7.41 -8.06 -8.00
C LEU A 73 -6.97 -9.10 -9.03
N GLN A 74 -7.14 -10.39 -8.75
CA GLN A 74 -6.89 -11.48 -9.69
C GLN A 74 -7.83 -11.42 -10.90
N CYS A 75 -9.10 -11.07 -10.66
CA CYS A 75 -10.06 -10.85 -11.73
C CYS A 75 -9.63 -9.68 -12.62
N LEU A 76 -9.25 -8.55 -12.04
CA LEU A 76 -8.76 -7.40 -12.80
C LEU A 76 -7.48 -7.71 -13.58
N SER A 77 -6.51 -8.38 -12.97
CA SER A 77 -5.21 -8.66 -13.59
C SER A 77 -5.27 -9.60 -14.78
N THR A 78 -6.33 -10.40 -14.90
CA THR A 78 -6.56 -11.34 -16.00
C THR A 78 -7.46 -10.78 -17.10
N ASN A 79 -8.07 -9.60 -16.89
CA ASN A 79 -8.92 -8.94 -17.89
C ASN A 79 -8.14 -7.82 -18.57
N THR A 80 -8.23 -7.74 -19.90
CA THR A 80 -7.57 -6.71 -20.71
C THR A 80 -8.35 -5.40 -20.75
N ALA A 81 -9.64 -5.43 -20.45
CA ALA A 81 -10.52 -4.28 -20.45
C ALA A 81 -10.89 -3.87 -19.01
N PRO A 82 -11.10 -2.56 -18.74
CA PRO A 82 -11.64 -2.09 -17.47
C PRO A 82 -12.95 -2.79 -17.10
N LEU A 83 -13.15 -3.05 -15.81
CA LEU A 83 -14.34 -3.69 -15.28
C LEU A 83 -15.09 -2.75 -14.35
N SER A 84 -16.41 -2.76 -14.48
CA SER A 84 -17.30 -2.11 -13.51
C SER A 84 -17.51 -2.98 -12.27
N ALA A 85 -17.98 -2.38 -11.19
CA ALA A 85 -18.35 -3.11 -9.97
C ALA A 85 -19.39 -4.22 -10.24
N SER A 86 -20.31 -4.02 -11.18
CA SER A 86 -21.30 -5.04 -11.57
C SER A 86 -20.64 -6.25 -12.23
N LYS A 87 -19.72 -6.03 -13.18
CA LYS A 87 -18.98 -7.11 -13.84
C LYS A 87 -18.09 -7.88 -12.87
N LEU A 88 -17.44 -7.19 -11.94
CA LEU A 88 -16.66 -7.83 -10.88
C LEU A 88 -17.56 -8.63 -9.93
N SER A 89 -18.73 -8.11 -9.59
CA SER A 89 -19.72 -8.79 -8.73
C SER A 89 -20.16 -10.12 -9.34
N GLU A 90 -20.52 -10.12 -10.63
CA GLU A 90 -20.88 -11.33 -11.37
C GLU A 90 -19.75 -12.37 -11.39
N LYS A 91 -18.50 -11.92 -11.59
CA LYS A 91 -17.34 -12.82 -11.71
C LYS A 91 -16.85 -13.40 -10.39
N THR A 92 -17.04 -12.68 -9.29
CA THR A 92 -16.46 -13.03 -7.97
C THR A 92 -17.51 -13.37 -6.92
N ASN A 93 -18.80 -13.40 -7.31
CA ASN A 93 -19.94 -13.63 -6.42
C ASN A 93 -19.93 -12.73 -5.16
N SER A 94 -19.40 -11.52 -5.32
CA SER A 94 -19.25 -10.53 -4.25
C SER A 94 -20.30 -9.43 -4.40
N SER A 95 -20.68 -8.76 -3.31
CA SER A 95 -21.64 -7.65 -3.35
C SER A 95 -21.10 -6.49 -4.21
N ARG A 96 -21.87 -6.08 -5.22
CA ARG A 96 -21.56 -4.92 -6.08
C ARG A 96 -21.23 -3.66 -5.28
N GLU A 97 -22.01 -3.39 -4.24
CA GLU A 97 -21.84 -2.18 -3.41
C GLU A 97 -20.55 -2.25 -2.59
N THR A 98 -20.23 -3.42 -2.06
CA THR A 98 -18.97 -3.65 -1.35
C THR A 98 -17.79 -3.44 -2.29
N ILE A 99 -17.80 -4.05 -3.48
CA ILE A 99 -16.75 -3.87 -4.48
C ILE A 99 -16.56 -2.40 -4.81
N PHE A 100 -17.66 -1.67 -5.09
CA PHE A 100 -17.61 -0.25 -5.42
C PHE A 100 -16.91 0.57 -4.33
N ARG A 101 -17.26 0.34 -3.05
CA ARG A 101 -16.65 1.06 -1.92
C ARG A 101 -15.15 0.79 -1.79
N PHE A 102 -14.72 -0.46 -1.97
CA PHE A 102 -13.30 -0.81 -1.90
C PHE A 102 -12.53 -0.30 -3.11
N MET A 103 -13.08 -0.42 -4.32
CA MET A 103 -12.42 0.06 -5.54
C MET A 103 -12.15 1.56 -5.48
N ARG A 104 -13.04 2.38 -4.89
CA ARG A 104 -12.77 3.82 -4.68
C ARG A 104 -11.52 4.07 -3.84
N VAL A 105 -11.34 3.30 -2.75
CA VAL A 105 -10.16 3.42 -1.89
C VAL A 105 -8.91 2.95 -2.66
N LEU A 106 -8.99 1.80 -3.34
CA LEU A 106 -7.88 1.24 -4.09
C LEU A 106 -7.44 2.14 -5.25
N SER A 107 -8.39 2.75 -5.97
CA SER A 107 -8.12 3.73 -7.03
C SER A 107 -7.48 5.00 -6.48
N ALA A 108 -7.99 5.54 -5.37
CA ALA A 108 -7.42 6.73 -4.72
C ALA A 108 -5.95 6.52 -4.31
N HIS A 109 -5.59 5.28 -3.94
CA HIS A 109 -4.22 4.89 -3.59
C HIS A 109 -3.44 4.23 -4.73
N ARG A 110 -3.92 4.32 -5.98
CA ARG A 110 -3.26 3.81 -7.19
C ARG A 110 -2.96 2.31 -7.17
N VAL A 111 -3.69 1.53 -6.37
CA VAL A 111 -3.61 0.06 -6.39
C VAL A 111 -4.26 -0.51 -7.64
N VAL A 112 -5.25 0.21 -8.19
CA VAL A 112 -5.90 -0.01 -9.48
C VAL A 112 -6.02 1.34 -10.19
N ASP A 113 -6.23 1.34 -11.51
CA ASP A 113 -6.48 2.56 -12.27
C ASP A 113 -7.99 2.77 -12.45
N GLU A 114 -8.47 4.00 -12.26
CA GLU A 114 -9.84 4.41 -12.61
C GLU A 114 -9.81 5.07 -13.99
N ASN A 115 -10.25 4.33 -15.02
CA ASN A 115 -10.17 4.78 -16.41
C ASN A 115 -11.41 5.60 -16.81
N CYS A 116 -12.56 5.29 -16.22
CA CYS A 116 -13.79 6.07 -16.37
C CYS A 116 -14.59 5.98 -15.05
N PRO A 117 -15.59 6.86 -14.85
CA PRO A 117 -16.42 6.80 -13.64
C PRO A 117 -16.99 5.40 -13.42
N ALA A 118 -16.61 4.78 -12.30
CA ALA A 118 -17.04 3.43 -11.89
C ALA A 118 -16.51 2.25 -12.73
N GLU A 119 -15.47 2.43 -13.54
CA GLU A 119 -14.71 1.33 -14.14
C GLU A 119 -13.24 1.39 -13.74
N VAL A 120 -12.70 0.24 -13.34
CA VAL A 120 -11.32 0.10 -12.89
C VAL A 120 -10.55 -0.92 -13.72
N ALA A 121 -9.26 -0.69 -13.88
CA ALA A 121 -8.34 -1.56 -14.59
C ALA A 121 -7.16 -1.96 -13.71
N ALA A 122 -6.56 -3.11 -14.00
CA ALA A 122 -5.32 -3.52 -13.37
C ALA A 122 -4.15 -2.63 -13.84
N ASN A 123 -3.27 -2.28 -12.91
CA ASN A 123 -2.02 -1.60 -13.18
C ASN A 123 -0.83 -2.45 -12.66
N SER A 124 0.38 -1.91 -12.73
CA SER A 124 1.60 -2.64 -12.31
C SER A 124 1.54 -3.11 -10.85
N ILE A 125 0.92 -2.34 -9.95
CA ILE A 125 0.73 -2.71 -8.54
C ILE A 125 -0.29 -3.84 -8.45
N THR A 126 -1.43 -3.73 -9.14
CA THR A 126 -2.43 -4.81 -9.19
C THR A 126 -1.80 -6.13 -9.64
N HIS A 127 -1.02 -6.11 -10.72
CA HIS A 127 -0.35 -7.30 -11.24
C HIS A 127 0.66 -7.87 -10.24
N TRP A 128 1.47 -7.04 -9.60
CA TRP A 128 2.42 -7.49 -8.58
C TRP A 128 1.70 -8.15 -7.39
N LEU A 129 0.60 -7.57 -6.92
CA LEU A 129 -0.21 -8.10 -5.83
C LEU A 129 -0.87 -9.46 -6.15
N THR A 130 -0.94 -9.82 -7.43
CA THR A 130 -1.45 -11.14 -7.87
C THR A 130 -0.35 -12.18 -8.07
N THR A 131 0.92 -11.85 -7.81
CA THR A 131 2.03 -12.80 -7.91
C THR A 131 2.08 -13.75 -6.71
N PRO A 132 2.62 -14.97 -6.86
CA PRO A 132 2.78 -15.91 -5.73
C PRO A 132 3.55 -15.32 -4.55
N ALA A 133 4.53 -14.45 -4.81
CA ALA A 133 5.30 -13.78 -3.76
C ALA A 133 4.40 -12.86 -2.90
N ALA A 134 3.55 -12.05 -3.54
CA ALA A 134 2.64 -11.14 -2.84
C ALA A 134 1.54 -11.88 -2.06
N LEU A 135 1.08 -13.03 -2.57
CA LEU A 135 0.05 -13.86 -1.92
C LEU A 135 0.49 -14.46 -0.57
N THR A 136 1.79 -14.44 -0.25
CA THR A 136 2.27 -14.85 1.08
C THR A 136 1.99 -13.80 2.18
N GLY A 137 1.89 -12.51 1.79
CA GLY A 137 1.67 -11.39 2.71
C GLY A 137 0.40 -11.50 3.56
N PRO A 138 -0.78 -11.81 2.96
CA PRO A 138 -2.02 -12.03 3.71
C PRO A 138 -1.91 -13.02 4.87
N HIS A 139 -1.09 -14.07 4.75
CA HIS A 139 -0.93 -15.07 5.80
C HIS A 139 -0.14 -14.57 7.02
N LEU A 140 0.71 -13.55 6.84
CA LEU A 140 1.54 -12.96 7.91
C LEU A 140 0.91 -11.71 8.51
N PHE A 141 -0.03 -11.09 7.79
CA PHE A 141 -0.60 -9.81 8.20
C PHE A 141 -1.34 -9.86 9.54
N PRO A 142 -2.21 -10.84 9.84
CA PRO A 142 -2.94 -10.88 11.13
C PRO A 142 -2.01 -10.88 12.35
N GLN A 143 -0.95 -11.69 12.32
CA GLN A 143 0.01 -11.81 13.42
C GLN A 143 0.87 -10.54 13.53
N THR A 144 1.27 -9.97 12.40
CA THR A 144 2.02 -8.70 12.37
C THR A 144 1.17 -7.55 12.89
N ALA A 145 -0.09 -7.46 12.47
CA ALA A 145 -1.03 -6.45 12.91
C ALA A 145 -1.31 -6.58 14.41
N GLU A 146 -1.53 -7.79 14.93
CA GLU A 146 -1.70 -8.02 16.36
C GLU A 146 -0.46 -7.55 17.15
N ALA A 147 0.74 -7.89 16.67
CA ALA A 147 1.99 -7.46 17.30
C ALA A 147 2.11 -5.93 17.34
N CYS A 148 1.84 -5.26 16.22
CA CYS A 148 1.85 -3.79 16.16
C CYS A 148 0.85 -3.15 17.12
N LEU A 149 -0.37 -3.70 17.23
CA LEU A 149 -1.40 -3.19 18.13
C LEU A 149 -1.04 -3.38 19.62
N ARG A 150 -0.28 -4.41 19.94
CA ARG A 150 0.16 -4.71 21.33
C ARG A 150 1.47 -4.04 21.71
N LEU A 151 2.21 -3.50 20.74
CA LEU A 151 3.53 -2.90 20.91
C LEU A 151 3.54 -1.75 21.94
N PRO A 152 2.60 -0.77 21.90
CA PRO A 152 2.61 0.34 22.85
C PRO A 152 2.46 -0.13 24.31
N SER A 153 1.52 -1.03 24.57
CA SER A 153 1.31 -1.60 25.91
C SER A 153 2.49 -2.45 26.37
N TRP A 154 3.11 -3.21 25.45
CA TRP A 154 4.29 -4.03 25.75
C TRP A 154 5.48 -3.16 26.21
N PHE A 155 5.76 -2.05 25.53
CA PHE A 155 6.81 -1.11 25.93
C PHE A 155 6.44 -0.36 27.21
N THR A 156 5.18 0.07 27.36
CA THR A 156 4.70 0.77 28.56
C THR A 156 4.91 -0.07 29.82
N ASN A 157 4.55 -1.36 29.78
CA ASN A 157 4.72 -2.29 30.90
C ASN A 157 6.18 -2.53 31.28
N ARG A 158 7.10 -2.32 30.33
CA ARG A 158 8.55 -2.45 30.52
C ARG A 158 9.24 -1.11 30.80
N LYS A 159 8.49 -0.02 30.95
CA LYS A 159 9.05 1.35 31.06
C LYS A 159 10.02 1.66 29.91
N PHE A 160 9.67 1.20 28.72
CA PHE A 160 10.45 1.36 27.49
C PHE A 160 11.85 0.71 27.51
N ALA A 161 12.06 -0.29 28.36
CA ALA A 161 13.27 -1.12 28.31
C ALA A 161 13.30 -1.99 27.03
N GLU A 162 14.51 -2.24 26.53
CA GLU A 162 14.76 -3.13 25.40
C GLU A 162 14.51 -4.61 25.74
N PRO A 163 14.18 -5.47 24.76
CA PRO A 163 14.11 -6.91 25.00
C PRO A 163 15.48 -7.49 25.32
N THR A 164 15.52 -8.39 26.30
CA THR A 164 16.76 -9.02 26.79
C THR A 164 17.16 -10.26 25.99
N SER A 165 16.25 -10.79 25.17
CA SER A 165 16.46 -11.95 24.30
C SER A 165 15.45 -11.96 23.16
N LEU A 166 15.62 -12.87 22.19
CA LEU A 166 14.64 -13.09 21.13
C LEU A 166 13.28 -13.57 21.70
N GLU A 167 13.31 -14.41 22.72
CA GLU A 167 12.12 -14.98 23.37
C GLU A 167 11.33 -13.95 24.18
N ASP A 168 12.01 -12.91 24.65
CA ASP A 168 11.44 -11.75 25.35
C ASP A 168 10.75 -10.77 24.37
N GLY A 169 10.93 -10.94 23.06
CA GLY A 169 10.33 -10.10 22.04
C GLY A 169 8.82 -10.33 21.84
N LEU A 170 8.05 -9.25 21.70
CA LEU A 170 6.60 -9.32 21.46
C LEU A 170 6.24 -10.14 20.20
N PHE A 171 7.00 -9.95 19.12
CA PHE A 171 6.82 -10.70 17.88
C PHE A 171 7.05 -12.19 18.10
N PHE A 172 8.10 -12.59 18.81
CA PHE A 172 8.36 -14.00 19.11
C PHE A 172 7.18 -14.64 19.87
N ALA A 173 6.68 -13.97 20.91
CA ALA A 173 5.56 -14.45 21.72
C ALA A 173 4.24 -14.60 20.94
N ILE A 174 4.01 -13.78 19.91
CA ILE A 174 2.80 -13.84 19.06
C ILE A 174 2.95 -14.89 17.97
N PHE A 175 4.08 -14.90 17.25
CA PHE A 175 4.31 -15.83 16.15
C PHE A 175 4.46 -17.28 16.63
N GLN A 176 4.99 -17.52 17.84
CA GLN A 176 5.07 -18.87 18.41
C GLN A 176 3.69 -19.49 18.68
N LYS A 177 2.67 -18.67 18.98
CA LYS A 177 1.29 -19.14 19.19
C LYS A 177 0.58 -19.55 17.89
N ALA A 178 1.02 -19.03 16.75
CA ALA A 178 0.40 -19.28 15.45
C ALA A 178 0.87 -20.59 14.78
N ILE A 179 1.94 -21.23 15.30
CA ILE A 179 2.52 -22.48 14.76
C ILE A 179 2.03 -23.73 15.54
N ARG A 180 1.20 -23.55 16.57
CA ARG A 180 0.57 -24.63 17.34
C ARG A 180 -0.88 -24.80 16.93
#